data_AF-A0A7Y1LH74-F1
#
_entry.id   AF-A0A7Y1LH74-F1
#
_cell.length_a   1.000
_cell.length_b   1.000
_cell.length_c   1.000
_cell.angle_alpha   90.00
_cell.angle_beta   90.00
_cell.angle_gamma   90.00
#
_symmetry.space_group_name_H-M   'P 1'
#
loop_
_entity.id
_entity.type
_entity.pdbx_description
1 polymer ?
#
loop_
_entity_poly.entity_id
_entity_poly.type
_entity_poly.pdbx_seq_one_letter_code
_entity_poly.pdbx_strand_id
1 'polypeptide(L)'
;MNEKNLDPSTGQFIDPMFAVMIAAAVAETILVWVKEGAIPDCFTLMVVMVGYVNLLLSWFGYHKSVLKSPILGSLRFIVTIVLLPLYLLTVVLATKPFYCVALTYTSIFFLWSFWEYLKYRERSLEKSFLSLQFRSFNVMVYLATIYVVIAKFVPASSIPILPEWFFTLADPIGLFAIVCAIVVLRAKKSSKDSNAPLSKILGQIKILLFGDQAGA
;
A
#
# COMPACT_ATOMS: atom_id res chain seq x y z
N MET A 1 19.33 23.33 26.39
CA MET A 1 18.93 22.82 25.05
C MET A 1 19.34 21.37 24.99
N ASN A 2 18.40 20.44 25.12
CA ASN A 2 18.70 19.01 25.09
C ASN A 2 18.59 18.54 23.65
N GLU A 3 19.73 18.21 23.03
CA GLU A 3 19.79 17.40 21.83
C GLU A 3 19.08 16.08 22.13
N LYS A 4 17.85 15.93 21.66
CA LYS A 4 17.18 14.63 21.65
C LYS A 4 17.94 13.79 20.63
N ASN A 5 18.75 12.86 21.15
CA ASN A 5 19.26 11.67 20.48
C ASN A 5 18.19 11.11 19.52
N LEU A 6 18.25 11.55 18.27
CA LEU A 6 17.72 10.79 17.15
C LEU A 6 18.65 9.60 17.05
N ASP A 7 18.17 8.41 17.40
CA ASP A 7 18.93 7.19 17.14
C ASP A 7 19.18 7.10 15.62
N PRO A 8 20.41 7.37 15.14
CA PRO A 8 20.70 7.42 13.71
C PRO A 8 20.50 6.06 13.04
N SER A 9 20.48 4.98 13.84
CA SER A 9 20.40 3.61 13.38
C SER A 9 19.05 3.25 12.76
N THR A 10 17.95 3.87 13.20
CA THR A 10 16.60 3.44 12.78
C THR A 10 16.27 3.86 11.35
N GLY A 11 16.68 5.08 10.95
CA GLY A 11 16.57 5.53 9.56
C GLY A 11 17.54 4.79 8.64
N GLN A 12 18.78 4.57 9.11
CA GLN A 12 19.81 3.84 8.37
C GLN A 12 19.50 2.37 8.15
N PHE A 13 18.69 1.72 9.00
CA PHE A 13 18.35 0.30 8.85
C PHE A 13 17.17 0.05 7.90
N ILE A 14 16.16 0.93 7.88
CA ILE A 14 14.95 0.73 7.08
C ILE A 14 15.19 0.94 5.58
N ASP A 15 16.09 1.85 5.20
CA ASP A 15 16.36 2.13 3.78
C ASP A 15 17.01 0.93 3.06
N PRO A 16 18.06 0.29 3.61
CA PRO A 16 18.58 -0.96 3.08
C PRO A 16 17.50 -2.04 3.01
N MET A 17 16.62 -2.15 4.00
CA MET A 17 15.54 -3.15 3.94
C MET A 17 14.56 -2.87 2.80
N PHE A 18 14.16 -1.62 2.56
CA PHE A 18 13.33 -1.28 1.39
C PHE A 18 14.05 -1.63 0.08
N ALA A 19 15.34 -1.30 -0.03
CA ALA A 19 16.14 -1.65 -1.20
C ALA A 19 16.19 -3.18 -1.43
N VAL A 20 16.39 -3.96 -0.36
CA VAL A 20 16.36 -5.43 -0.42
C VAL A 20 14.98 -5.95 -0.84
N MET A 21 13.89 -5.38 -0.30
CA MET A 21 12.52 -5.78 -0.70
C MET A 21 12.25 -5.45 -2.18
N ILE A 22 12.71 -4.29 -2.68
CA ILE A 22 12.57 -3.91 -4.09
C ILE A 22 13.37 -4.88 -4.98
N ALA A 23 14.62 -5.17 -4.61
CA ALA A 23 15.45 -6.11 -5.35
C ALA A 23 14.86 -7.52 -5.36
N ALA A 24 14.35 -8.00 -4.22
CA ALA A 24 13.64 -9.27 -4.12
C ALA A 24 12.39 -9.29 -4.99
N ALA A 25 11.59 -8.22 -4.99
CA ALA A 25 10.41 -8.12 -5.86
C ALA A 25 10.79 -8.22 -7.35
N VAL A 26 11.87 -7.56 -7.77
CA VAL A 26 12.40 -7.62 -9.15
C VAL A 26 12.89 -9.03 -9.49
N ALA A 27 13.56 -9.69 -8.54
CA ALA A 27 14.04 -11.05 -8.72
C ALA A 27 12.90 -12.05 -8.89
N GLU A 28 11.82 -11.92 -8.12
CA GLU A 28 10.67 -12.81 -8.13
C GLU A 28 9.67 -12.55 -9.26
N THR A 29 9.80 -11.43 -9.99
CA THR A 29 8.89 -11.08 -11.09
C THR A 29 9.62 -10.87 -12.41
N ILE A 30 10.23 -9.71 -12.60
CA ILE A 30 10.85 -9.31 -13.87
C ILE A 30 11.90 -10.32 -14.32
N LEU A 31 12.78 -10.76 -13.41
CA LEU A 31 13.81 -11.75 -13.77
C LEU A 31 13.21 -13.12 -14.12
N VAL A 32 12.17 -13.56 -13.40
CA VAL A 32 11.47 -14.82 -13.69
C VAL A 32 10.83 -14.75 -15.08
N TRP A 33 10.10 -13.68 -15.38
CA TRP A 33 9.43 -13.50 -16.68
C TRP A 33 10.41 -13.52 -17.85
N VAL A 34 11.58 -12.89 -17.68
CA VAL A 34 12.62 -12.85 -18.72
C VAL A 34 13.31 -14.21 -18.86
N LYS A 35 13.68 -14.86 -17.75
CA LYS A 35 14.42 -16.13 -17.76
C LYS A 35 13.58 -17.30 -18.23
N GLU A 36 12.33 -17.36 -17.80
CA GLU A 36 11.42 -18.48 -18.08
C GLU A 36 10.56 -18.24 -19.32
N GLY A 37 10.62 -17.04 -19.93
CA GLY A 37 9.75 -16.66 -21.04
C GLY A 37 8.27 -16.57 -20.66
N ALA A 38 7.96 -16.55 -19.35
CA ALA A 38 6.62 -16.51 -18.80
C ALA A 38 6.10 -15.07 -18.74
N ILE A 39 5.81 -14.49 -19.91
CA ILE A 39 5.23 -13.15 -20.01
C ILE A 39 3.86 -13.15 -19.30
N PRO A 40 3.63 -12.27 -18.29
CA PRO A 40 2.39 -12.25 -17.54
C PRO A 40 1.24 -11.74 -18.40
N ASP A 41 0.02 -12.16 -18.07
CA ASP A 41 -1.18 -11.55 -18.63
C ASP A 41 -1.34 -10.08 -18.16
N CYS A 42 -2.24 -9.35 -18.81
CA CYS A 42 -2.47 -7.94 -18.53
C CYS A 42 -2.91 -7.69 -17.07
N PHE A 43 -3.69 -8.59 -16.48
CA PHE A 43 -4.17 -8.43 -15.11
C PHE A 43 -3.06 -8.65 -14.09
N THR A 44 -2.27 -9.72 -14.22
CA THR A 44 -1.09 -9.97 -13.39
C THR A 44 -0.09 -8.81 -13.50
N LEU A 45 0.13 -8.27 -14.70
CA LEU A 45 0.98 -7.10 -14.90
C LEU A 45 0.46 -5.88 -14.12
N MET A 46 -0.84 -5.61 -14.16
CA MET A 46 -1.46 -4.53 -13.37
C MET A 46 -1.28 -4.77 -11.86
N VAL A 47 -1.50 -5.99 -11.37
CA VAL A 47 -1.31 -6.33 -9.95
C VAL A 47 0.13 -6.05 -9.51
N VAL A 48 1.12 -6.49 -10.28
CA VAL A 48 2.54 -6.26 -10.01
C VAL A 48 2.86 -4.76 -10.02
N MET A 49 2.39 -4.02 -11.02
CA MET A 49 2.60 -2.57 -11.11
C MET A 49 2.03 -1.83 -9.89
N VAL A 50 0.82 -2.19 -9.44
CA VAL A 50 0.22 -1.60 -8.23
C VAL A 50 1.03 -1.97 -6.98
N GLY A 51 1.51 -3.21 -6.88
CA GLY A 51 2.41 -3.67 -5.82
C GLY A 51 3.69 -2.83 -5.72
N TYR A 52 4.39 -2.64 -6.86
CA TYR A 52 5.60 -1.80 -6.92
C TYR A 52 5.31 -0.34 -6.56
N VAL A 53 4.27 0.25 -7.15
CA VAL A 53 3.89 1.63 -6.86
C VAL A 53 3.58 1.78 -5.36
N ASN A 54 2.86 0.84 -4.76
CA ASN A 54 2.55 0.90 -3.33
C ASN A 54 3.79 0.72 -2.44
N LEU A 55 4.71 -0.18 -2.80
CA LEU A 55 5.99 -0.39 -2.12
C LEU A 55 6.82 0.92 -2.14
N LEU A 56 6.99 1.55 -3.30
CA LEU A 56 7.74 2.79 -3.45
C LEU A 56 7.06 3.96 -2.72
N LEU A 57 5.74 4.10 -2.86
CA LEU A 57 4.98 5.13 -2.13
C LEU A 57 5.03 4.91 -0.61
N SER A 58 5.13 3.65 -0.15
CA SER A 58 5.33 3.33 1.26
C SER A 58 6.70 3.82 1.73
N TRP A 59 7.75 3.55 0.96
CA TRP A 59 9.11 4.01 1.25
C TRP A 59 9.18 5.55 1.36
N PHE A 60 8.68 6.28 0.35
CA PHE A 60 8.63 7.74 0.40
C PHE A 60 7.76 8.27 1.55
N GLY A 61 6.61 7.62 1.78
CA GLY A 61 5.69 7.97 2.86
C GLY A 61 6.29 7.75 4.25
N TYR A 62 7.13 6.72 4.41
CA TYR A 62 7.86 6.44 5.64
C TYR A 62 8.85 7.56 5.94
N HIS A 63 9.73 7.90 4.99
CA HIS A 63 10.69 9.00 5.14
C HIS A 63 10.02 10.31 5.52
N LYS A 64 9.00 10.72 4.77
CA LYS A 64 8.27 11.95 5.06
C LYS A 64 7.66 11.94 6.46
N SER A 65 7.11 10.80 6.89
CA SER A 65 6.48 10.67 8.20
C SER A 65 7.50 10.68 9.34
N VAL A 66 8.66 10.04 9.18
CA VAL A 66 9.72 9.99 10.19
C VAL A 66 10.45 11.33 10.30
N LEU A 67 10.72 12.01 9.18
CA LEU A 67 11.30 13.36 9.17
C LEU A 67 10.40 14.36 9.91
N LYS A 68 9.08 14.34 9.63
CA LYS A 68 8.12 15.21 10.32
C LYS A 68 7.85 14.78 11.76
N SER A 69 7.98 13.49 12.04
CA SER A 69 7.58 12.89 13.31
C SER A 69 8.47 11.70 13.63
N PRO A 70 9.63 11.94 14.29
CA PRO A 70 10.56 10.88 14.65
C PRO A 70 9.89 9.74 15.41
N ILE A 71 10.46 8.54 15.28
CA ILE A 71 10.02 7.35 16.01
C ILE A 71 10.45 7.53 17.46
N LEU A 72 9.50 7.38 18.40
CA LEU A 72 9.81 7.44 19.84
C LEU A 72 9.69 6.06 20.49
N GLY A 73 8.88 5.15 19.93
CA GLY A 73 8.67 3.81 20.47
C GLY A 73 9.13 2.69 19.53
N SER A 74 9.63 1.61 20.13
CA SER A 74 10.06 0.39 19.43
C SER A 74 8.91 -0.33 18.71
N LEU A 75 7.68 -0.24 19.22
CA LEU A 75 6.50 -0.87 18.60
C LEU A 75 6.23 -0.34 17.20
N ARG A 76 6.39 0.97 16.97
CA ARG A 76 6.17 1.59 15.65
C ARG A 76 7.22 1.12 14.63
N PHE A 77 8.44 0.86 15.10
CA PHE A 77 9.50 0.27 14.30
C PHE A 77 9.21 -1.21 13.96
N ILE A 78 8.78 -2.03 14.93
CA ILE A 78 8.40 -3.43 14.70
C ILE A 78 7.29 -3.52 13.65
N VAL A 79 6.26 -2.69 13.73
CA VAL A 79 5.18 -2.66 12.74
C VAL A 79 5.71 -2.29 11.34
N THR A 80 6.73 -1.42 11.27
CA THR A 80 7.39 -1.10 10.00
C THR A 80 8.09 -2.33 9.43
N ILE A 81 8.86 -3.06 10.24
CA ILE A 81 9.53 -4.30 9.83
C ILE A 81 8.53 -5.33 9.31
N VAL A 82 7.35 -5.47 9.95
CA VAL A 82 6.30 -6.41 9.50
C VAL A 82 5.61 -5.95 8.21
N LEU A 83 5.47 -4.64 8.00
CA LEU A 83 4.86 -4.09 6.79
C LEU A 83 5.71 -4.34 5.54
N LEU A 84 7.04 -4.31 5.64
CA LEU A 84 7.95 -4.52 4.50
C LEU A 84 7.73 -5.84 3.75
N PRO A 85 7.76 -7.02 4.39
CA PRO A 85 7.51 -8.28 3.70
C PRO A 85 6.07 -8.38 3.19
N LEU A 86 5.09 -7.71 3.81
CA LEU A 86 3.73 -7.66 3.26
C LEU A 86 3.68 -6.89 1.93
N TYR A 87 4.40 -5.78 1.80
CA TYR A 87 4.51 -5.10 0.50
C TYR A 87 5.19 -5.99 -0.55
N LEU A 88 6.23 -6.73 -0.18
CA LEU A 88 6.82 -7.73 -1.07
C LEU A 88 5.81 -8.81 -1.49
N LEU A 89 5.02 -9.33 -0.53
CA LEU A 89 4.01 -10.35 -0.80
C LEU A 89 2.95 -9.89 -1.79
N THR A 90 2.59 -8.60 -1.84
CA THR A 90 1.66 -8.11 -2.89
C THR A 90 2.19 -8.28 -4.31
N VAL A 91 3.51 -8.32 -4.48
CA VAL A 91 4.18 -8.53 -5.77
C VAL A 91 4.39 -10.02 -6.03
N VAL A 92 4.92 -10.75 -5.04
CA VAL A 92 5.22 -12.20 -5.17
C VAL A 92 3.95 -13.03 -5.37
N LEU A 93 2.83 -12.65 -4.75
CA LEU A 93 1.56 -13.36 -4.88
C LEU A 93 0.78 -12.99 -6.15
N ALA A 94 1.33 -12.20 -7.08
CA ALA A 94 0.61 -11.76 -8.27
C ALA A 94 0.22 -12.91 -9.24
N THR A 95 0.90 -14.05 -9.15
CA THR A 95 0.57 -15.28 -9.91
C THR A 95 -0.39 -16.21 -9.16
N LYS A 96 -0.70 -15.90 -7.89
CA LYS A 96 -1.69 -16.63 -7.09
C LYS A 96 -3.09 -16.03 -7.32
N PRO A 97 -4.16 -16.73 -6.91
CA PRO A 97 -5.51 -16.17 -6.98
C PRO A 97 -5.58 -14.78 -6.32
N PHE A 98 -6.27 -13.84 -6.97
CA PHE A 98 -6.25 -12.43 -6.57
C PHE A 98 -6.71 -12.18 -5.13
N TYR A 99 -7.59 -13.04 -4.58
CA TYR A 99 -8.01 -12.94 -3.18
C TYR A 99 -6.82 -12.97 -2.19
N CYS A 100 -5.72 -13.66 -2.50
CA CYS A 100 -4.52 -13.68 -1.66
C CYS A 100 -3.85 -12.30 -1.61
N VAL A 101 -3.77 -11.63 -2.76
CA VAL A 101 -3.27 -10.26 -2.88
C VAL A 101 -4.18 -9.28 -2.16
N ALA A 102 -5.51 -9.41 -2.34
CA ALA A 102 -6.49 -8.57 -1.65
C ALA A 102 -6.41 -8.72 -0.12
N LEU A 103 -6.27 -9.94 0.40
CA LEU A 103 -6.04 -10.20 1.83
C LEU A 103 -4.74 -9.55 2.32
N THR A 104 -3.67 -9.59 1.53
CA THR A 104 -2.40 -8.94 1.87
C THR A 104 -2.58 -7.41 1.96
N TYR A 105 -3.30 -6.80 1.02
CA TYR A 105 -3.66 -5.37 1.11
C TYR A 105 -4.51 -5.05 2.34
N THR A 106 -5.47 -5.89 2.69
CA THR A 106 -6.25 -5.76 3.94
C THR A 106 -5.32 -5.74 5.16
N SER A 107 -4.36 -6.67 5.25
CA SER A 107 -3.37 -6.70 6.34
C SER A 107 -2.50 -5.45 6.36
N ILE A 108 -2.05 -4.96 5.20
CA ILE A 108 -1.28 -3.71 5.07
C ILE A 108 -2.09 -2.52 5.60
N PHE A 109 -3.33 -2.34 5.17
CA PHE A 109 -4.17 -1.20 5.57
C PHE A 109 -4.52 -1.25 7.07
N PHE A 110 -4.75 -2.45 7.61
CA PHE A 110 -4.94 -2.67 9.03
C PHE A 110 -3.69 -2.28 9.84
N LEU A 111 -2.52 -2.81 9.46
CA LEU A 111 -1.25 -2.53 10.14
C LEU A 111 -0.81 -1.08 9.97
N TRP A 112 -1.10 -0.46 8.83
CA TRP A 112 -0.86 0.97 8.63
C TRP A 112 -1.68 1.83 9.60
N SER A 113 -2.94 1.46 9.82
CA SER A 113 -3.81 2.14 10.79
C SER A 113 -3.32 1.92 12.23
N PHE A 114 -2.80 0.73 12.52
CA PHE A 114 -2.13 0.42 13.79
C PHE A 114 -0.84 1.22 13.98
N TRP A 115 -0.04 1.36 12.93
CA TRP A 115 1.16 2.20 12.92
C TRP A 115 0.83 3.67 13.21
N GLU A 116 -0.21 4.22 12.58
CA GLU A 116 -0.69 5.59 12.87
C GLU A 116 -1.26 5.71 14.29
N TYR A 117 -1.95 4.69 14.80
CA TYR A 117 -2.44 4.67 16.18
C TYR A 117 -1.27 4.77 17.18
N LEU A 118 -0.23 3.97 17.00
CA LEU A 118 0.99 4.04 17.82
C LEU A 118 1.63 5.44 17.75
N LYS A 119 1.69 6.04 16.56
CA LYS A 119 2.18 7.42 16.38
C LYS A 119 1.38 8.45 17.20
N TYR A 120 0.05 8.31 17.28
CA TYR A 120 -0.78 9.21 18.11
C TYR A 120 -0.56 8.95 19.60
N ARG A 121 -0.46 7.68 20.01
CA ARG A 121 -0.18 7.29 21.39
C ARG A 121 1.18 7.77 21.90
N GLU A 122 2.23 7.67 21.09
CA GLU A 122 3.58 8.20 21.40
C GLU A 122 3.57 9.71 21.70
N ARG A 123 2.56 10.43 21.22
CA ARG A 123 2.42 11.88 21.34
C ARG A 123 1.32 12.27 22.32
N SER A 124 0.77 11.32 23.07
CA SER A 124 -0.35 11.52 23.99
C SER A 124 -1.56 12.18 23.33
N LEU A 125 -1.75 11.96 22.02
CA LEU A 125 -2.91 12.44 21.28
C LEU A 125 -4.00 11.35 21.33
N GLU A 126 -5.17 11.71 21.85
CA GLU A 126 -6.30 10.78 21.90
C GLU A 126 -6.87 10.56 20.50
N LYS A 127 -6.75 9.33 20.03
CA LYS A 127 -7.42 8.90 18.80
C LYS A 127 -7.82 7.45 18.90
N SER A 128 -9.10 7.19 18.71
CA SER A 128 -9.63 5.83 18.74
C SER A 128 -9.07 5.03 17.56
N PHE A 129 -8.56 3.83 17.84
CA PHE A 129 -8.11 2.89 16.82
C PHE A 129 -9.22 2.53 15.84
N LEU A 130 -10.46 2.36 16.32
CA LEU A 130 -11.62 2.10 15.47
C LEU A 130 -11.87 3.25 14.49
N SER A 131 -11.71 4.50 14.93
CA SER A 131 -11.84 5.66 14.02
C SER A 131 -10.81 5.65 12.89
N LEU A 132 -9.64 5.05 13.12
CA LEU A 132 -8.61 4.86 12.09
C LEU A 132 -9.00 3.72 11.15
N GLN A 133 -9.51 2.61 11.69
CA GLN A 133 -9.97 1.46 10.91
C GLN A 133 -11.15 1.80 9.99
N PHE A 134 -12.12 2.61 10.45
CA PHE A 134 -13.29 3.00 9.65
C PHE A 134 -13.04 4.19 8.70
N ARG A 135 -11.78 4.54 8.43
CA ARG A 135 -11.47 5.53 7.38
C ARG A 135 -11.92 4.98 6.02
N SER A 136 -12.45 5.87 5.18
CA SER A 136 -13.02 5.53 3.87
C SER A 136 -12.14 4.62 3.01
N PHE A 137 -10.83 4.83 2.98
CA PHE A 137 -9.90 4.02 2.21
C PHE A 137 -9.69 2.60 2.78
N ASN A 138 -9.73 2.42 4.11
CA ASN A 138 -9.64 1.09 4.73
C ASN A 138 -10.92 0.30 4.46
N VAL A 139 -12.07 0.94 4.68
CA VAL A 139 -13.38 0.33 4.42
C VAL A 139 -13.48 -0.11 2.96
N MET A 140 -12.99 0.69 2.02
CA MET A 140 -12.98 0.33 0.60
C MET A 140 -12.12 -0.91 0.32
N VAL A 141 -10.93 -1.03 0.92
CA VAL A 141 -10.11 -2.26 0.79
C VAL A 141 -10.81 -3.45 1.44
N TYR A 142 -11.41 -3.29 2.62
CA TYR A 142 -12.08 -4.39 3.32
C TYR A 142 -13.28 -4.91 2.53
N LEU A 143 -14.11 -4.01 2.00
CA LEU A 143 -15.24 -4.38 1.15
C LEU A 143 -14.79 -5.02 -0.15
N ALA A 144 -13.75 -4.49 -0.80
CA ALA A 144 -13.18 -5.07 -2.01
C ALA A 144 -12.66 -6.50 -1.75
N THR A 145 -11.94 -6.71 -0.67
CA THR A 145 -11.42 -8.02 -0.29
C THR A 145 -12.56 -8.99 0.05
N ILE A 146 -13.56 -8.57 0.83
CA ILE A 146 -14.73 -9.39 1.13
C ILE A 146 -15.44 -9.80 -0.16
N TYR A 147 -15.65 -8.86 -1.08
CA TYR A 147 -16.29 -9.13 -2.36
C TYR A 147 -15.51 -10.15 -3.21
N VAL A 148 -14.20 -9.96 -3.36
CA VAL A 148 -13.32 -10.89 -4.10
C VAL A 148 -13.32 -12.29 -3.47
N VAL A 149 -13.27 -12.37 -2.14
CA VAL A 149 -13.31 -13.64 -1.40
C VAL A 149 -14.66 -14.34 -1.61
N ILE A 150 -15.78 -13.62 -1.43
CA ILE A 150 -17.12 -14.17 -1.65
C ILE A 150 -17.26 -14.68 -3.08
N ALA A 151 -16.86 -13.88 -4.07
CA ALA A 151 -16.94 -14.26 -5.48
C ALA A 151 -16.11 -15.51 -5.81
N LYS A 152 -15.01 -15.76 -5.08
CA LYS A 152 -14.16 -16.93 -5.28
C LYS A 152 -14.71 -18.20 -4.62
N PHE A 153 -15.30 -18.09 -3.43
CA PHE A 153 -15.71 -19.25 -2.63
C PHE A 153 -17.20 -19.57 -2.73
N VAL A 154 -18.03 -18.64 -3.22
CA VAL A 154 -19.46 -18.88 -3.41
C VAL A 154 -19.73 -19.20 -4.88
N PRO A 155 -20.25 -20.41 -5.20
CA PRO A 155 -20.65 -20.75 -6.56
C PRO A 155 -21.72 -19.79 -7.08
N ALA A 156 -21.63 -19.37 -8.34
CA ALA A 156 -22.64 -18.51 -8.98
C ALA A 156 -24.05 -19.14 -8.95
N SER A 157 -24.13 -20.48 -9.00
CA SER A 157 -25.39 -21.23 -8.89
C SER A 157 -26.09 -21.10 -7.54
N SER A 158 -25.38 -20.71 -6.48
CA SER A 158 -25.94 -20.55 -5.12
C SER A 158 -26.73 -19.26 -4.96
N ILE A 159 -26.51 -18.26 -5.82
CA ILE A 159 -27.18 -16.95 -5.74
C ILE A 159 -27.76 -16.61 -7.13
N PRO A 160 -28.92 -17.21 -7.50
CA PRO A 160 -29.53 -17.04 -8.82
C PRO A 160 -30.00 -15.61 -9.12
N ILE A 161 -29.99 -14.73 -8.11
CA ILE A 161 -30.37 -13.32 -8.23
C ILE A 161 -29.21 -12.48 -8.82
N LEU A 162 -27.96 -12.94 -8.66
CA LEU A 162 -26.79 -12.20 -9.12
C LEU A 162 -26.37 -12.67 -10.52
N PRO A 163 -26.13 -11.75 -11.46
CA PRO A 163 -25.73 -12.11 -12.81
C PRO A 163 -24.28 -12.62 -12.85
N GLU A 164 -23.94 -13.49 -13.80
CA GLU A 164 -22.60 -14.14 -13.89
C GLU A 164 -21.45 -13.13 -14.00
N TRP A 165 -21.67 -12.00 -14.66
CA TRP A 165 -20.66 -10.94 -14.78
C TRP A 165 -20.21 -10.37 -13.43
N PHE A 166 -21.06 -10.48 -12.40
CA PHE A 166 -20.73 -10.07 -11.03
C PHE A 166 -19.60 -10.92 -10.44
N PHE A 167 -19.51 -12.20 -10.81
CA PHE A 167 -18.47 -13.10 -10.32
C PHE A 167 -17.21 -13.03 -11.17
N THR A 168 -17.34 -12.85 -12.50
CA THR A 168 -16.18 -12.78 -13.40
C THR A 168 -15.43 -11.46 -13.32
N LEU A 169 -16.10 -10.35 -13.01
CA LEU A 169 -15.48 -9.03 -12.85
C LEU A 169 -15.02 -8.73 -11.41
N ALA A 170 -15.12 -9.70 -10.49
CA ALA A 170 -14.78 -9.47 -9.08
C ALA A 170 -13.31 -9.05 -8.89
N ASP A 171 -12.39 -9.73 -9.56
CA ASP A 171 -10.95 -9.45 -9.48
C ASP A 171 -10.57 -8.06 -10.02
N PRO A 172 -10.96 -7.65 -11.25
CA PRO A 172 -10.66 -6.31 -11.76
C PRO A 172 -11.34 -5.19 -10.97
N ILE A 173 -12.58 -5.39 -10.51
CA ILE A 173 -13.27 -4.41 -9.65
C ILE A 173 -12.55 -4.29 -8.29
N GLY A 174 -12.14 -5.42 -7.72
CA GLY A 174 -11.39 -5.45 -6.47
C GLY A 174 -10.04 -4.74 -6.58
N LEU A 175 -9.29 -4.98 -7.66
CA LEU A 175 -8.04 -4.28 -7.93
C LEU A 175 -8.26 -2.77 -8.10
N PHE A 176 -9.28 -2.37 -8.86
CA PHE A 176 -9.61 -0.96 -9.06
C PHE A 176 -9.95 -0.26 -7.73
N ALA A 177 -10.73 -0.92 -6.87
CA ALA A 177 -11.06 -0.40 -5.54
C ALA A 177 -9.81 -0.27 -4.66
N ILE A 178 -8.90 -1.24 -4.67
CA ILE A 178 -7.63 -1.16 -3.94
C ILE A 178 -6.76 -0.01 -4.45
N VAL A 179 -6.64 0.17 -5.78
CA VAL A 179 -5.91 1.28 -6.38
C VAL A 179 -6.51 2.62 -5.94
N CYS A 180 -7.82 2.77 -6.02
CA CYS A 180 -8.51 3.97 -5.54
C CYS A 180 -8.23 4.22 -4.05
N ALA A 181 -8.15 3.18 -3.23
CA ALA A 181 -7.90 3.31 -1.80
C ALA A 181 -6.49 3.81 -1.53
N ILE A 182 -5.50 3.28 -2.24
CA ILE A 182 -4.11 3.75 -2.20
C ILE A 182 -4.06 5.22 -2.61
N VAL A 183 -4.66 5.59 -3.74
CA VAL A 183 -4.67 6.98 -4.22
C VAL A 183 -5.32 7.93 -3.20
N VAL A 184 -6.49 7.58 -2.68
CA VAL A 184 -7.21 8.39 -1.68
C VAL A 184 -6.41 8.53 -0.39
N LEU A 185 -5.78 7.45 0.08
CA LEU A 185 -4.89 7.46 1.25
C LEU A 185 -3.74 8.46 1.04
N ARG A 186 -3.07 8.41 -0.11
CA ARG A 186 -1.93 9.28 -0.43
C ARG A 186 -2.36 10.73 -0.61
N ALA A 187 -3.48 10.98 -1.30
CA ALA A 187 -4.04 12.32 -1.47
C ALA A 187 -4.41 12.96 -0.12
N LYS A 188 -5.09 12.24 0.78
CA LYS A 188 -5.42 12.73 2.13
C LYS A 188 -4.18 13.04 2.97
N LYS A 189 -3.13 12.21 2.87
CA LYS A 189 -1.89 12.44 3.62
C LYS A 189 -1.10 13.63 3.06
N SER A 190 -1.08 13.80 1.73
CA SER A 190 -0.46 14.97 1.09
C SER A 190 -1.17 16.27 1.46
N SER A 191 -2.50 16.31 1.38
CA SER A 191 -3.31 17.49 1.74
C SER A 191 -3.18 17.89 3.22
N LYS A 192 -2.99 16.95 4.15
CA LYS A 192 -2.71 17.29 5.55
C LYS A 192 -1.31 17.84 5.80
N ASP A 193 -0.37 17.59 4.88
CA ASP A 193 0.99 18.09 4.97
C ASP A 193 1.20 19.40 4.19
N SER A 194 0.30 19.73 3.25
CA SER A 194 0.32 20.99 2.52
C SER A 194 -0.99 21.75 2.71
N ASN A 195 -0.93 22.99 3.20
CA ASN A 195 -2.00 23.98 3.02
C ASN A 195 -2.22 24.37 1.53
N ALA A 196 -1.90 23.47 0.59
CA ALA A 196 -1.90 23.72 -0.83
C ALA A 196 -3.03 22.94 -1.53
N PRO A 197 -3.71 23.58 -2.50
CA PRO A 197 -4.86 23.01 -3.20
C PRO A 197 -4.49 21.74 -3.99
N LEU A 198 -5.50 20.88 -4.19
CA LEU A 198 -5.47 19.61 -4.94
C LEU A 198 -4.74 19.68 -6.30
N SER A 199 -4.67 20.87 -6.91
CA SER A 199 -3.92 21.13 -8.14
C SER A 199 -2.41 20.86 -8.01
N LYS A 200 -1.80 21.08 -6.84
CA LYS A 200 -0.37 20.74 -6.62
C LYS A 200 -0.13 19.22 -6.50
N ILE A 201 -1.13 18.46 -6.08
CA ILE A 201 -1.04 16.99 -5.97
C ILE A 201 -1.05 16.37 -7.37
N LEU A 202 -1.92 16.85 -8.27
CA LEU A 202 -1.88 16.48 -9.69
C LEU A 202 -0.55 16.88 -10.34
N GLY A 203 0.00 18.05 -9.98
CA GLY A 203 1.34 18.46 -10.38
C GLY A 203 2.43 17.50 -9.93
N GLN A 204 2.44 17.09 -8.66
CA GLN A 204 3.43 16.14 -8.13
C GLN A 204 3.30 14.74 -8.72
N ILE A 205 2.08 14.25 -8.94
CA ILE A 205 1.85 12.96 -9.62
C ILE A 205 2.32 13.03 -11.08
N LYS A 206 2.07 14.15 -11.76
CA LYS A 206 2.55 14.39 -13.13
C LYS A 206 4.08 14.45 -13.19
N ILE A 207 4.74 15.13 -12.25
CA ILE A 207 6.20 15.20 -12.15
C ILE A 207 6.79 13.82 -11.84
N LEU A 208 6.15 13.02 -10.97
CA LEU A 208 6.58 11.65 -10.64
C LEU A 208 6.44 10.67 -11.81
N LEU A 209 5.42 10.84 -12.65
CA LEU A 209 5.15 9.95 -13.79
C LEU A 209 5.87 10.36 -15.08
N PHE A 210 6.13 11.66 -15.27
CA PHE A 210 6.64 12.18 -16.54
C PHE A 210 7.95 12.97 -16.43
N GLY A 211 8.50 13.10 -15.21
CA GLY A 211 9.66 13.96 -14.97
C GLY A 211 9.31 15.44 -15.08
N ASP A 212 10.13 16.29 -14.48
CA ASP A 212 9.96 17.74 -14.57
C ASP A 212 10.33 18.20 -15.99
N GLN A 213 9.36 18.71 -16.76
CA GLN A 213 9.68 19.51 -17.94
C GLN A 213 10.09 20.91 -17.47
N ALA A 214 11.26 20.99 -16.84
CA ALA A 214 11.95 22.25 -16.59
C ALA A 214 13.15 22.30 -17.55
N GLY A 215 12.90 22.81 -18.76
CA GLY A 215 13.91 22.92 -19.80
C GLY A 215 13.36 23.30 -21.18
N ALA A 216 12.55 24.37 -21.26
CA ALA A 216 12.38 25.20 -22.45
C ALA A 216 11.93 26.60 -22.00
#